data_AF-W1J4T4-F1
#
_entry.id   AF-W1J4T4-F1
#
_cell.length_a   1.000
_cell.length_b   1.000
_cell.length_c   1.000
_cell.angle_alpha   90.00
_cell.angle_beta   90.00
_cell.angle_gamma   90.00
#
_symmetry.space_group_name_H-M   'P 1'
#
loop_
_entity.id
_entity.type
_entity.pdbx_description
1 polymer ?
#
loop_
_entity_poly.entity_id
_entity_poly.type
_entity_poly.pdbx_seq_one_letter_code
_entity_poly.pdbx_strand_id
1 'polypeptide(L)'
;MPENDFKIKKRMTLLTAVLMLMMSGCSVARQPDTNPGSIDGRNHTEYEINDFRVNGAGGSTNGTVCCVMMPRQWTPNLTAHVSWNSRSPEAVKALRPIPQFSDEANYEKWRIKLT
;
A
#
# COMPACT_ATOMS: atom_id res chain seq x y z
N MET A 1 11.25 -4.48 -68.28
CA MET A 1 10.92 -5.28 -67.07
C MET A 1 10.61 -4.37 -65.86
N PRO A 2 9.50 -3.60 -65.83
CA PRO A 2 9.18 -2.72 -64.69
C PRO A 2 8.28 -3.37 -63.62
N GLU A 3 7.61 -4.49 -63.92
CA GLU A 3 6.59 -5.09 -63.04
C GLU A 3 7.19 -5.72 -61.77
N ASN A 4 8.35 -6.37 -61.88
CA ASN A 4 9.02 -7.01 -60.75
C ASN A 4 9.63 -5.97 -59.79
N ASP A 5 10.19 -4.88 -60.31
CA ASP A 5 10.72 -3.79 -59.48
C ASP A 5 9.62 -3.11 -58.66
N PHE A 6 8.43 -2.93 -59.23
CA PHE A 6 7.28 -2.38 -58.51
C PHE A 6 6.81 -3.30 -57.38
N LYS A 7 6.78 -4.62 -57.62
CA LYS A 7 6.43 -5.62 -56.59
C LYS A 7 7.48 -5.67 -55.47
N ILE A 8 8.77 -5.58 -55.80
CA ILE A 8 9.87 -5.58 -54.82
C ILE A 8 9.80 -4.33 -53.93
N LYS A 9 9.63 -3.14 -54.52
CA LYS A 9 9.47 -1.88 -53.77
C LYS A 9 8.28 -1.93 -52.81
N LYS A 10 7.11 -2.42 -53.28
CA LYS A 10 5.91 -2.54 -52.45
C LYS A 10 6.10 -3.50 -51.27
N ARG A 11 6.76 -4.65 -51.49
CA ARG A 11 7.09 -5.60 -50.41
C ARG A 11 8.06 -5.00 -49.40
N MET A 12 9.06 -4.25 -49.87
CA MET A 12 10.05 -3.60 -49.01
C MET A 12 9.40 -2.51 -48.14
N THR A 13 8.51 -1.69 -48.72
CA THR A 13 7.73 -0.67 -47.98
C THR A 13 6.80 -1.31 -46.95
N LEU A 14 6.15 -2.43 -47.30
CA LEU A 14 5.30 -3.16 -46.36
C LEU A 14 6.12 -3.73 -45.19
N LEU A 15 7.28 -4.32 -45.46
CA LEU A 15 8.21 -4.82 -44.45
C LEU A 15 8.70 -3.71 -43.51
N THR A 16 9.07 -2.54 -44.06
CA THR A 16 9.50 -1.40 -43.25
C THR A 16 8.35 -0.84 -42.40
N ALA A 17 7.13 -0.76 -42.94
CA ALA A 17 5.96 -0.33 -42.19
C ALA A 17 5.64 -1.30 -41.03
N VAL A 18 5.66 -2.61 -41.28
CA VAL A 18 5.46 -3.64 -40.24
C VAL A 18 6.55 -3.55 -39.18
N LEU A 19 7.81 -3.38 -39.57
CA LEU A 19 8.92 -3.26 -38.62
C LEU A 19 8.80 -2.00 -37.75
N MET A 20 8.35 -0.88 -38.31
CA MET A 20 8.05 0.35 -37.55
C MET A 20 6.88 0.17 -36.58
N LEU A 21 5.82 -0.53 -36.99
CA LEU A 21 4.70 -0.92 -36.12
C LEU A 21 5.13 -1.84 -34.98
N MET A 22 6.09 -2.75 -35.22
CA MET A 22 6.65 -3.61 -34.16
C MET A 22 7.53 -2.84 -33.17
N MET A 23 8.07 -1.68 -33.54
CA MET A 23 8.87 -0.83 -32.66
C MET A 23 8.03 0.13 -31.79
N SER A 24 6.72 0.24 -31.98
CA SER A 24 5.86 1.13 -31.17
C SER A 24 5.54 0.61 -29.76
N GLY A 25 6.26 -0.41 -29.28
CA GLY A 25 6.01 -1.09 -28.00
C GLY A 25 6.86 -0.63 -26.80
N CYS A 26 7.83 0.27 -26.97
CA CYS A 26 8.64 0.77 -25.85
C CYS A 26 7.94 1.88 -25.06
N SER A 27 6.73 1.62 -24.56
CA SER A 27 6.08 2.53 -23.61
C SER A 27 6.69 2.32 -22.22
N VAL A 28 7.65 3.19 -21.88
CA VAL A 28 7.97 3.70 -20.53
C VAL A 28 7.50 2.80 -19.38
N ALA A 29 8.22 1.70 -19.14
CA ALA A 29 8.19 1.02 -17.84
C ALA A 29 9.01 1.87 -16.85
N ARG A 30 8.57 3.10 -16.55
CA ARG A 30 9.20 3.90 -15.50
C ARG A 30 8.76 3.29 -14.19
N GLN A 31 9.70 2.65 -13.51
CA GLN A 31 9.48 2.17 -12.16
C GLN A 31 8.98 3.34 -11.28
N PRO A 32 8.03 3.12 -10.35
CA PRO A 32 7.51 4.17 -9.46
C PRO A 32 8.53 4.59 -8.41
N ASP A 33 8.78 5.88 -8.22
CA ASP A 33 9.89 6.41 -7.38
C ASP A 33 9.82 6.04 -5.88
N THR A 34 8.81 5.27 -5.50
CA THR A 34 8.60 4.73 -4.15
C THR A 34 8.43 3.21 -4.16
N ASN A 35 8.83 2.58 -3.06
CA ASN A 35 8.62 1.16 -2.78
C ASN A 35 7.68 1.03 -1.58
N PRO A 36 6.71 0.09 -1.62
CA PRO A 36 5.90 -0.24 -0.45
C PRO A 36 6.73 -1.05 0.55
N GLY A 37 6.68 -0.66 1.82
CA GLY A 37 7.24 -1.39 2.95
C GLY A 37 6.14 -1.94 3.85
N SER A 38 6.43 -3.06 4.51
CA SER A 38 5.59 -3.59 5.58
C SER A 38 5.89 -2.88 6.90
N ILE A 39 4.87 -2.69 7.73
CA ILE A 39 4.95 -2.11 9.07
C ILE A 39 4.61 -3.20 10.07
N ASP A 40 5.45 -3.38 11.08
CA ASP A 40 5.26 -4.35 12.15
C ASP A 40 5.54 -3.68 13.51
N GLY A 41 4.49 -3.41 14.28
CA GLY A 41 4.60 -2.73 15.56
C GLY A 41 4.85 -3.70 16.72
N ARG A 42 5.71 -3.31 17.67
CA ARG A 42 5.88 -4.02 18.94
C ARG A 42 5.75 -3.03 20.08
N ASN A 43 4.77 -3.25 20.95
CA ASN A 43 4.55 -2.42 22.13
C ASN A 43 5.26 -3.05 23.34
N HIS A 44 6.28 -2.37 23.86
CA HIS A 44 7.04 -2.75 25.06
C HIS A 44 6.76 -1.82 26.25
N THR A 45 5.64 -1.10 26.23
CA THR A 45 5.22 -0.20 27.30
C THR A 45 4.02 -0.78 28.06
N GLU A 46 3.72 -0.22 29.23
CA GLU A 46 2.49 -0.54 29.98
C GLU A 46 1.24 0.13 29.38
N TYR A 47 1.42 1.11 28.50
CA TYR A 47 0.33 1.85 27.86
C TYR A 47 -0.18 1.08 26.65
N GLU A 48 -1.47 1.16 26.38
CA GLU A 48 -2.03 0.65 25.14
C GLU A 48 -1.79 1.66 24.01
N ILE A 49 -1.17 1.22 22.91
CA ILE A 49 -1.08 2.00 21.68
C ILE A 49 -2.31 1.65 20.82
N ASN A 50 -3.27 2.57 20.75
CA ASN A 50 -4.54 2.33 20.05
C ASN A 50 -4.39 2.49 18.53
N ASP A 51 -3.52 3.40 18.13
CA ASP A 51 -3.31 3.77 16.72
C ASP A 51 -1.91 4.37 16.60
N PHE A 52 -1.17 3.95 15.59
CA PHE A 52 0.08 4.59 15.19
C PHE A 52 0.20 4.65 13.68
N ARG A 53 1.01 5.60 13.20
CA ARG A 53 1.29 5.83 11.80
C ARG A 53 2.77 6.00 11.55
N VAL A 54 3.21 5.56 10.37
CA VAL A 54 4.55 5.79 9.83
C VAL A 54 4.40 6.51 8.50
N ASN A 55 4.89 7.74 8.40
CA ASN A 55 4.70 8.61 7.23
C ASN A 55 3.22 8.71 6.79
N GLY A 56 2.30 8.74 7.77
CA GLY A 56 0.85 8.77 7.52
C GLY A 56 0.20 7.42 7.25
N ALA A 57 0.97 6.36 6.96
CA ALA A 57 0.43 5.00 6.79
C ALA A 57 0.14 4.36 8.15
N GLY A 58 -1.04 3.75 8.31
CA GLY A 58 -1.46 3.09 9.56
C GLY A 58 -0.65 1.84 9.87
N GLY A 59 -0.34 1.65 11.15
CA GLY A 59 0.36 0.50 11.68
C GLY A 59 -0.50 -0.36 12.61
N SER A 60 -0.06 -1.59 12.88
CA SER A 60 -0.64 -2.48 13.89
C SER A 60 0.43 -2.97 14.85
N THR A 61 0.12 -3.04 16.14
CA THR A 61 0.96 -3.70 17.16
C THR A 61 0.70 -5.21 17.21
N ASN A 62 -0.38 -5.65 16.57
CA ASN A 62 -0.80 -7.04 16.48
C ASN A 62 -0.69 -7.48 15.01
N GLY A 63 0.51 -7.84 14.61
CA GLY A 63 0.82 -8.35 13.28
C GLY A 63 1.28 -7.28 12.30
N THR A 64 1.55 -7.73 11.08
CA THR A 64 2.12 -6.92 10.01
C THR A 64 1.04 -6.33 9.13
N VAL A 65 1.17 -5.05 8.81
CA VAL A 65 0.30 -4.35 7.86
C VAL A 65 1.12 -3.77 6.71
N CYS A 66 0.52 -3.72 5.53
CA CYS A 66 1.02 -2.99 4.37
C CYS A 66 0.22 -1.69 4.25
N CYS A 67 0.74 -0.56 3.76
CA CYS A 67 2.02 -0.31 3.08
C CYS A 67 2.51 1.09 3.47
N VAL A 68 3.73 1.21 4.03
CA VAL A 68 4.41 2.52 4.11
C VAL A 68 5.12 2.79 2.79
N MET A 69 4.87 3.95 2.18
CA MET A 69 5.56 4.32 0.95
C MET A 69 6.89 4.96 1.29
N MET A 70 7.99 4.35 0.84
CA MET A 70 9.36 4.85 1.04
C MET A 70 9.99 5.20 -0.30
N PRO A 71 10.86 6.22 -0.40
CA PRO A 71 11.63 6.48 -1.61
C PRO A 71 12.42 5.23 -2.03
N ARG A 72 12.52 4.99 -3.35
CA ARG A 72 13.27 3.83 -3.86
C ARG A 72 14.75 3.90 -3.51
N GLN A 73 15.32 5.10 -3.52
CA GLN A 73 16.74 5.33 -3.25
C GLN A 73 16.92 5.84 -1.82
N TRP A 74 17.84 5.22 -1.10
CA TRP A 74 18.23 5.66 0.24
C TRP A 74 19.05 6.96 0.16
N THR A 75 18.84 7.85 1.13
CA THR A 75 19.67 9.04 1.34
C THR A 75 20.00 9.18 2.84
N PRO A 76 21.11 9.84 3.21
CA PRO A 76 21.45 10.05 4.63
C PRO A 76 20.39 10.80 5.44
N ASN A 77 19.57 11.62 4.79
CA ASN A 77 18.52 12.41 5.43
C ASN A 77 17.14 11.72 5.38
N LEU A 78 17.06 10.48 4.89
CA LEU A 78 15.81 9.73 4.85
C LEU A 78 15.37 9.39 6.28
N THR A 79 14.22 9.93 6.70
CA THR A 79 13.66 9.75 8.03
C THR A 79 12.22 9.23 7.95
N ALA A 80 11.82 8.48 8.98
CA ALA A 80 10.45 8.04 9.16
C ALA A 80 9.78 8.88 10.25
N HIS A 81 8.66 9.51 9.92
CA HIS A 81 7.84 10.23 10.89
C HIS A 81 6.84 9.27 11.51
N VAL A 82 7.01 9.01 12.81
CA VAL A 82 6.16 8.11 13.57
C VAL A 82 5.29 8.93 14.51
N SER A 83 3.98 8.70 14.47
CA SER A 83 3.02 9.29 15.41
C SER A 83 2.11 8.21 15.98
N TRP A 84 1.68 8.36 17.23
CA TRP A 84 0.81 7.39 17.88
C TRP A 84 -0.03 8.02 18.98
N ASN A 85 -1.13 7.34 19.31
CA ASN A 85 -2.01 7.68 20.42
C ASN A 85 -1.99 6.55 21.46
N SER A 86 -1.70 6.90 22.71
CA SER A 86 -1.67 5.96 23.83
C SER A 86 -2.84 6.16 24.80
N ARG A 87 -3.20 5.10 25.52
CA ARG A 87 -4.09 5.12 26.69
C ARG A 87 -3.37 4.54 27.89
N SER A 88 -3.56 5.15 29.07
CA SER A 88 -3.01 4.60 30.31
C SER A 88 -3.72 3.31 30.71
N PRO A 89 -3.08 2.42 31.49
CA PRO A 89 -3.72 1.20 31.99
C PRO A 89 -5.06 1.46 32.68
N GLU A 90 -5.19 2.56 33.42
CA GLU A 90 -6.42 2.96 34.10
C GLU A 90 -7.50 3.35 33.10
N ALA A 91 -7.14 4.11 32.07
CA ALA A 91 -8.06 4.51 31.01
C ALA A 91 -8.56 3.29 30.23
N VAL A 92 -7.71 2.29 29.98
CA VAL A 92 -8.09 1.02 29.34
C VAL A 92 -9.04 0.23 30.22
N LYS A 93 -8.75 0.09 31.53
CA LYS A 93 -9.64 -0.59 32.49
C LYS A 93 -11.01 0.09 32.62
N ALA A 94 -11.06 1.41 32.43
CA ALA A 94 -12.30 2.18 32.43
C ALA A 94 -13.11 2.03 31.14
N LEU A 95 -12.52 1.50 30.05
CA LEU A 95 -13.29 1.14 28.86
C LEU A 95 -14.26 0.01 29.24
N ARG A 96 -15.54 0.18 28.88
CA ARG A 96 -16.52 -0.88 29.06
C ARG A 96 -16.05 -2.09 28.23
N PRO A 97 -16.03 -3.31 28.80
CA PRO A 97 -15.69 -4.49 28.02
C PRO A 97 -16.63 -4.55 26.82
N ILE A 98 -16.05 -4.60 25.61
CA ILE A 98 -16.82 -4.91 24.41
C ILE A 98 -17.37 -6.31 24.67
N PRO A 99 -18.71 -6.49 24.69
CA PRO A 99 -19.27 -7.81 24.92
C PRO A 99 -18.71 -8.77 23.88
N GLN A 100 -18.31 -9.96 24.31
CA GLN A 100 -17.87 -10.98 23.36
C GLN A 100 -19.02 -11.29 22.40
N PHE A 101 -18.70 -11.56 21.13
CA PHE A 101 -19.71 -11.87 20.12
C PHE A 101 -20.59 -13.07 20.51
N SER A 102 -20.07 -13.98 21.34
CA SER A 102 -20.79 -15.14 21.88
C SER A 102 -21.81 -14.80 22.99
N ASP A 103 -21.79 -13.59 23.53
CA ASP A 103 -22.70 -13.12 24.57
C ASP A 103 -23.72 -12.13 23.98
N GLU A 104 -24.65 -12.68 23.20
CA GLU A 104 -25.67 -11.92 22.46
C GLU A 104 -26.52 -11.02 23.37
N ALA A 105 -26.84 -11.49 24.59
CA ALA A 105 -27.67 -10.75 25.54
C ALA A 105 -26.97 -9.48 26.04
N ASN A 106 -25.65 -9.54 26.25
CA ASN A 106 -24.88 -8.36 26.61
C ASN A 106 -24.53 -7.50 25.40
N TYR A 107 -24.36 -8.10 24.20
CA TYR A 107 -24.21 -7.37 22.95
C TYR A 107 -25.42 -6.48 22.66
N GLU A 108 -26.64 -7.01 22.81
CA GLU A 108 -27.87 -6.27 22.56
C GLU A 108 -28.03 -5.08 23.52
N LYS A 109 -27.76 -5.31 24.82
CA LYS A 109 -27.78 -4.23 25.83
C LYS A 109 -26.74 -3.15 25.55
N TRP A 110 -25.58 -3.54 25.02
CA TRP A 110 -24.52 -2.61 24.65
C TRP A 110 -24.90 -1.81 23.40
N ARG A 111 -25.48 -2.45 22.39
CA ARG A 111 -25.96 -1.83 21.14
C ARG A 111 -27.00 -0.74 21.40
N ILE A 112 -28.01 -1.03 22.23
CA ILE A 112 -29.07 -0.07 22.58
C ILE A 112 -28.50 1.18 23.27
N LYS A 113 -27.43 1.05 24.06
CA LYS A 113 -26.80 2.19 24.75
C LYS A 113 -25.96 3.11 23.84
N LEU A 114 -25.70 2.71 22.60
CA LEU A 114 -24.95 3.49 21.62
C LEU A 114 -25.84 4.23 20.62
N THR A 115 -27.14 3.96 20.64
CA THR A 115 -28.17 4.61 19.81
C THR A 115 -28.86 5.69 20.64
#